data_AF-A0A098GEI9-F1
#
_entry.id   AF-A0A098GEI9-F1
#
_cell.length_a   1.000
_cell.length_b   1.000
_cell.length_c   1.000
_cell.angle_alpha   90.00
_cell.angle_beta   90.00
_cell.angle_gamma   90.00
#
_symmetry.space_group_name_H-M   'P 1'
#
loop_
_entity.id
_entity.type
_entity.pdbx_description
1 polymer ?
#
loop_
_entity_poly.entity_id
_entity_poly.type
_entity_poly.pdbx_seq_one_letter_code
_entity_poly.pdbx_strand_id
1 'polypeptide(L)'
;MPINLTKHSKIWIHPDGLLPDKIVNRLVFQREVRPKDELTFFVNQACAERTADKIALLKEHGIKIKIIEECLEEKFDDEFLIGFAKKVIHRLTETKKVRDTVYATDVLRLMKVVQREGLYSDNDVLFLNFNDTREIMKKYLFGCHTHGMPDIHIFGIDLNYCEDFYKELIAKIKEMCGDPPYPDEEVCAIPGLAFIPDSINLIAYGHLAFQATSDNIISGKDNSHDGGEEILHAVGNDPLLEEAKLALKEGHVRKKPLSNFIEDSDNDTSPGLGRR
;
A
#
# COMPACT_ATOMS: atom_id res chain seq x y z
N MET A 1 13.90 -2.60 17.52
CA MET A 1 12.74 -1.82 17.93
C MET A 1 11.52 -2.60 17.50
N PRO A 2 10.61 -2.92 18.42
CA PRO A 2 9.38 -3.60 18.03
C PRO A 2 8.68 -2.84 16.89
N ILE A 3 7.98 -3.59 16.04
CA ILE A 3 7.17 -3.00 14.98
C ILE A 3 6.03 -2.25 15.65
N ASN A 4 5.95 -0.93 15.43
CA ASN A 4 4.96 -0.05 16.05
C ASN A 4 3.67 -0.05 15.22
N LEU A 5 2.56 -0.44 15.85
CA LEU A 5 1.23 -0.53 15.22
C LEU A 5 0.39 0.76 15.32
N THR A 6 0.97 1.81 15.90
CA THR A 6 0.37 3.15 16.03
C THR A 6 1.04 4.19 15.13
N LYS A 7 2.07 3.79 14.38
CA LYS A 7 2.68 4.58 13.32
C LYS A 7 2.39 3.89 11.99
N HIS A 8 1.80 4.62 11.05
CA HIS A 8 1.38 4.09 9.76
C HIS A 8 2.01 4.91 8.65
N SER A 9 2.48 4.23 7.62
CA SER A 9 2.89 4.85 6.37
C SER A 9 2.01 4.37 5.22
N LYS A 10 1.69 5.30 4.32
CA LYS A 10 0.95 5.04 3.07
C LYS A 10 1.62 5.82 1.94
N ILE A 11 1.52 5.32 0.71
CA ILE A 11 2.19 5.92 -0.46
C ILE A 11 1.15 6.12 -1.56
N TRP A 12 1.17 7.29 -2.20
CA TRP A 12 0.46 7.53 -3.45
C TRP A 12 1.32 8.35 -4.40
N ILE A 13 1.68 7.78 -5.53
CA ILE A 13 2.45 8.45 -6.57
C ILE A 13 1.72 8.33 -7.89
N HIS A 14 1.73 9.41 -8.67
CA HIS A 14 1.05 9.47 -9.95
C HIS A 14 1.86 10.30 -10.94
N PRO A 15 2.01 9.88 -12.21
CA PRO A 15 2.86 10.59 -13.16
C PRO A 15 2.37 12.01 -13.42
N ASP A 16 1.06 12.18 -13.58
CA ASP A 16 0.45 13.49 -13.74
C ASP A 16 0.06 14.17 -12.41
N GLY A 17 0.48 13.63 -11.26
CA GLY A 17 0.17 14.24 -9.96
C GLY A 17 -1.30 14.18 -9.54
N LEU A 18 -2.10 13.25 -10.08
CA LEU A 18 -3.49 13.10 -9.69
C LEU A 18 -3.58 12.43 -8.31
N LEU A 19 -4.34 13.03 -7.39
CA LEU A 19 -4.71 12.43 -6.10
C LEU A 19 -6.25 12.31 -6.02
N PRO A 20 -6.83 11.09 -6.08
CA PRO A 20 -8.28 10.91 -6.04
C PRO A 20 -8.92 11.27 -4.70
N ASP A 21 -10.15 11.79 -4.72
CA ASP A 21 -10.89 12.18 -3.50
C ASP A 21 -11.12 10.99 -2.57
N LYS A 22 -11.35 9.80 -3.11
CA LYS A 22 -11.52 8.59 -2.30
C LYS A 22 -10.32 8.31 -1.40
N ILE A 23 -9.09 8.53 -1.90
CA ILE A 23 -7.87 8.34 -1.12
C ILE A 23 -7.78 9.37 0.00
N VAL A 24 -8.09 10.63 -0.30
CA VAL A 24 -8.14 11.71 0.70
C VAL A 24 -9.17 11.39 1.79
N ASN A 25 -10.39 11.02 1.40
CA ASN A 25 -11.48 10.71 2.33
C ASN A 25 -11.13 9.51 3.23
N ARG A 26 -10.51 8.46 2.68
CA ARG A 26 -10.03 7.30 3.44
C ARG A 26 -8.97 7.67 4.48
N LEU A 27 -8.01 8.50 4.09
CA LEU A 27 -6.94 8.97 4.99
C LEU A 27 -7.50 9.82 6.13
N VAL A 28 -8.38 10.78 5.81
CA VAL A 28 -9.09 11.61 6.78
C VAL A 28 -9.90 10.75 7.74
N PHE A 29 -10.69 9.81 7.21
CA PHE A 29 -11.48 8.90 8.02
C PHE A 29 -10.62 8.04 8.96
N GLN A 30 -9.54 7.42 8.47
CA GLN A 30 -8.64 6.64 9.33
C GLN A 30 -8.05 7.52 10.45
N ARG A 31 -7.72 8.77 10.14
CA ARG A 31 -7.20 9.74 11.12
C ARG A 31 -8.24 10.12 12.18
N GLU A 32 -9.49 10.30 11.80
CA GLU A 32 -10.61 10.58 12.72
C GLU A 32 -10.90 9.39 13.65
N VAL A 33 -10.84 8.17 13.12
CA VAL A 33 -11.09 6.93 13.87
C VAL A 33 -9.93 6.61 14.81
N ARG A 34 -8.68 6.88 14.39
CA ARG A 34 -7.46 6.64 15.17
C ARG A 34 -6.69 7.94 15.44
N PRO A 35 -7.24 8.89 16.24
CA PRO A 35 -6.67 10.23 16.42
C PRO A 35 -5.38 10.26 17.25
N LYS A 36 -4.98 9.14 17.87
CA LYS A 36 -3.73 9.02 18.62
C LYS A 36 -2.58 8.45 17.80
N ASP A 37 -2.89 7.87 16.64
CA ASP A 37 -1.89 7.27 15.77
C ASP A 37 -1.19 8.33 14.95
N GLU A 38 0.06 8.06 14.58
CA GLU A 38 0.79 8.83 13.57
C GLU A 38 0.48 8.24 12.20
N LEU A 39 0.09 9.09 11.25
CA LEU A 39 -0.15 8.70 9.85
C LEU A 39 0.72 9.57 8.95
N THR A 40 1.63 8.92 8.23
CA THR A 40 2.49 9.55 7.23
C THR A 40 2.04 9.13 5.83
N PHE A 41 1.81 10.11 4.97
CA PHE A 41 1.44 9.91 3.58
C PHE A 41 2.55 10.43 2.67
N PHE A 42 3.19 9.50 1.95
CA PHE A 42 4.20 9.79 0.97
C PHE A 42 3.55 10.06 -0.38
N VAL A 43 3.93 11.17 -1.01
CA VAL A 43 3.51 11.54 -2.36
C VAL A 43 4.72 11.86 -3.23
N ASN A 44 4.57 11.81 -4.55
CA ASN A 44 5.59 12.34 -5.45
C ASN A 44 5.41 13.85 -5.65
N GLN A 45 6.46 14.53 -6.12
CA GLN A 45 6.47 15.99 -6.32
C GLN A 45 5.26 16.46 -7.15
N ALA A 46 4.94 15.74 -8.23
CA ALA A 46 3.81 16.07 -9.09
C ALA A 46 2.47 16.10 -8.34
N CYS A 47 2.23 15.15 -7.43
CA CYS A 47 1.02 15.13 -6.60
C CYS A 47 1.00 16.31 -5.62
N ALA A 48 2.14 16.62 -4.99
CA ALA A 48 2.25 17.72 -4.04
C ALA A 48 1.92 19.08 -4.67
N GLU A 49 2.37 19.30 -5.91
CA GLU A 49 2.15 20.53 -6.66
C GLU A 49 0.74 20.62 -7.23
N ARG A 50 0.25 19.56 -7.91
CA ARG A 50 -1.03 19.60 -8.61
C ARG A 50 -2.23 19.57 -7.67
N THR A 51 -2.11 18.95 -6.50
CA THR A 51 -3.23 18.75 -5.56
C THR A 51 -3.00 19.44 -4.22
N ALA A 52 -2.40 20.64 -4.26
CA ALA A 52 -2.03 21.43 -3.08
C ALA A 52 -3.18 21.59 -2.07
N ASP A 53 -4.41 21.85 -2.52
CA ASP A 53 -5.58 21.98 -1.64
C ASP A 53 -5.89 20.68 -0.88
N LYS A 54 -5.79 19.53 -1.55
CA LYS A 54 -5.99 18.21 -0.92
C LYS A 54 -4.88 17.91 0.09
N ILE A 55 -3.64 18.27 -0.26
CA ILE A 55 -2.49 18.14 0.64
C ILE A 55 -2.64 19.05 1.87
N ALA A 56 -3.13 20.28 1.70
CA ALA A 56 -3.43 21.19 2.80
C ALA A 56 -4.51 20.60 3.72
N LEU A 57 -5.60 20.10 3.16
CA LEU A 57 -6.66 19.41 3.91
C LEU A 57 -6.11 18.24 4.74
N LEU A 58 -5.31 17.36 4.14
CA LEU A 58 -4.72 16.23 4.88
C LEU A 58 -3.85 16.71 6.06
N LYS A 59 -3.07 17.79 5.87
CA LYS A 59 -2.26 18.40 6.94
C LYS A 59 -3.14 18.99 8.05
N GLU A 60 -4.27 19.61 7.73
CA GLU A 60 -5.23 20.14 8.73
C GLU A 60 -5.78 19.03 9.63
N HIS A 61 -5.98 17.82 9.08
CA HIS A 61 -6.35 16.63 9.86
C HIS A 61 -5.17 16.01 10.66
N GLY A 62 -3.98 16.60 10.59
CA GLY A 62 -2.79 16.14 11.32
C GLY A 62 -2.07 14.96 10.66
N ILE A 63 -2.27 14.76 9.36
CA ILE A 63 -1.56 13.74 8.58
C ILE A 63 -0.21 14.33 8.13
N LYS A 64 0.88 13.62 8.40
CA LYS A 64 2.23 14.03 8.00
C LYS A 64 2.42 13.76 6.51
N ILE A 65 2.70 14.79 5.73
CA ILE A 65 2.96 14.66 4.28
C ILE A 65 4.46 14.68 4.03
N LYS A 66 4.94 13.74 3.22
CA LYS A 66 6.34 13.64 2.80
C LYS A 66 6.44 13.50 1.28
N ILE A 67 7.36 14.24 0.66
CA ILE A 67 7.65 14.12 -0.78
C ILE A 67 8.72 13.05 -0.95
N ILE A 68 8.44 11.98 -1.68
CA ILE A 68 9.30 10.80 -1.72
C ILE A 68 10.66 11.13 -2.35
N GLU A 69 10.72 11.98 -3.37
CA GLU A 69 11.95 12.40 -4.02
C GLU A 69 12.88 13.14 -3.05
N GLU A 70 12.34 14.03 -2.22
CA GLU A 70 13.10 14.73 -1.18
C GLU A 70 13.60 13.74 -0.11
N CYS A 71 12.74 12.79 0.29
CA CYS A 71 13.06 11.78 1.29
C CYS A 71 14.20 10.85 0.82
N LEU A 72 14.31 10.59 -0.49
CA LEU A 72 15.40 9.79 -1.07
C LEU A 72 16.77 10.49 -1.04
N GLU A 73 16.81 11.81 -0.77
CA GLU A 73 18.05 12.52 -0.47
C GLU A 73 18.50 12.34 0.99
N GLU A 74 17.60 11.89 1.88
CA GLU A 74 17.95 11.53 3.25
C GLU A 74 18.77 10.23 3.22
N LYS A 75 20.03 10.28 3.68
CA LYS A 75 20.99 9.15 3.65
C LYS A 75 20.67 8.04 4.67
N PHE A 76 19.45 7.51 4.65
CA PHE A 76 19.02 6.40 5.50
C PHE A 76 19.20 5.04 4.84
N ASP A 77 18.98 4.99 3.52
CA ASP A 77 19.11 3.80 2.70
C ASP A 77 20.50 3.67 2.09
N ASP A 78 20.82 2.47 1.59
CA ASP A 78 22.03 2.22 0.83
C ASP A 78 22.02 2.99 -0.50
N GLU A 79 23.17 3.49 -0.95
CA GLU A 79 23.28 4.28 -2.19
C GLU A 79 22.76 3.50 -3.41
N PHE A 80 22.94 2.17 -3.42
CA PHE A 80 22.39 1.31 -4.47
C PHE A 80 20.85 1.35 -4.49
N LEU A 81 20.21 1.21 -3.32
CA LEU A 81 18.75 1.21 -3.20
C LEU A 81 18.16 2.57 -3.55
N ILE A 82 18.82 3.66 -3.12
CA ILE A 82 18.43 5.03 -3.48
C ILE A 82 18.51 5.21 -5.00
N GLY A 83 19.62 4.79 -5.62
CA GLY A 83 19.80 4.88 -7.08
C GLY A 83 18.74 4.09 -7.85
N PHE A 84 18.41 2.88 -7.37
CA PHE A 84 17.35 2.06 -7.95
C PHE A 84 15.98 2.74 -7.83
N ALA A 85 15.59 3.18 -6.63
CA ALA A 85 14.31 3.85 -6.40
C ALA A 85 14.16 5.14 -7.23
N LYS A 86 15.21 5.96 -7.33
CA LYS A 86 15.23 7.15 -8.18
C LYS A 86 15.02 6.81 -9.65
N LYS A 87 15.65 5.74 -10.16
CA LYS A 87 15.42 5.29 -11.54
C LYS A 87 13.97 4.85 -11.77
N VAL A 88 13.40 4.11 -10.82
CA VAL A 88 12.00 3.65 -10.91
C VAL A 88 11.02 4.82 -10.91
N ILE A 89 11.22 5.83 -10.06
CA ILE A 89 10.44 7.07 -10.07
C ILE A 89 10.67 7.86 -11.37
N HIS A 90 11.91 7.94 -11.86
CA HIS A 90 12.20 8.67 -13.11
C HIS A 90 11.45 8.07 -14.30
N ARG A 91 11.43 6.75 -14.42
CA ARG A 91 10.67 6.05 -15.45
C ARG A 91 9.20 6.45 -15.45
N LEU A 92 8.59 6.56 -14.27
CA LEU A 92 7.20 6.98 -14.14
C LEU A 92 6.95 8.32 -14.85
N THR A 93 7.88 9.26 -14.71
CA THR A 93 7.80 10.58 -15.37
C THR A 93 7.96 10.50 -16.88
N GLU A 94 8.77 9.55 -17.38
CA GLU A 94 9.03 9.36 -18.82
C GLU A 94 7.87 8.65 -19.54
N THR A 95 7.40 7.54 -18.98
CA THR A 95 6.39 6.68 -19.63
C THR A 95 4.98 7.19 -19.42
N LYS A 96 4.74 7.89 -18.31
CA LYS A 96 3.42 8.32 -17.82
C LYS A 96 2.40 7.17 -17.67
N LYS A 97 2.86 5.93 -17.55
CA LYS A 97 1.97 4.77 -17.39
C LYS A 97 1.66 4.55 -15.92
N VAL A 98 0.37 4.38 -15.58
CA VAL A 98 -0.04 4.11 -14.19
C VAL A 98 0.53 2.79 -13.68
N ARG A 99 0.68 1.76 -14.51
CA ARG A 99 1.33 0.50 -14.08
C ARG A 99 2.74 0.71 -13.48
N ASP A 100 3.45 1.75 -13.90
CA ASP A 100 4.77 2.07 -13.37
C ASP A 100 4.68 2.71 -11.97
N THR A 101 3.52 3.26 -11.57
CA THR A 101 3.27 3.72 -10.19
C THR A 101 3.18 2.55 -9.24
N VAL A 102 2.48 1.48 -9.63
CA VAL A 102 2.34 0.25 -8.84
C VAL A 102 3.73 -0.32 -8.58
N TYR A 103 4.51 -0.53 -9.64
CA TYR A 103 5.87 -1.00 -9.52
C TYR A 103 6.77 -0.08 -8.67
N ALA A 104 6.62 1.24 -8.80
CA ALA A 104 7.34 2.17 -7.95
C ALA A 104 6.94 2.04 -6.47
N THR A 105 5.66 1.87 -6.15
CA THR A 105 5.20 1.63 -4.77
C THR A 105 5.69 0.29 -4.22
N ASP A 106 5.83 -0.74 -5.05
CA ASP A 106 6.41 -2.06 -4.70
C ASP A 106 7.84 -1.93 -4.18
N VAL A 107 8.65 -1.11 -4.83
CA VAL A 107 10.03 -0.86 -4.42
C VAL A 107 10.08 0.05 -3.20
N LEU A 108 9.35 1.17 -3.23
CA LEU A 108 9.41 2.20 -2.20
C LEU A 108 8.96 1.69 -0.83
N ARG A 109 7.93 0.82 -0.78
CA ARG A 109 7.44 0.26 0.49
C ARG A 109 8.52 -0.52 1.26
N LEU A 110 9.52 -1.07 0.56
CA LEU A 110 10.61 -1.84 1.16
C LEU A 110 11.74 -0.97 1.75
N MET A 111 11.84 0.31 1.35
CA MET A 111 12.94 1.18 1.73
C MET A 111 12.90 1.61 3.21
N LYS A 112 14.06 1.82 3.82
CA LYS A 112 14.17 2.29 5.22
C LYS A 112 13.48 3.62 5.40
N VAL A 113 13.56 4.51 4.41
CA VAL A 113 12.92 5.83 4.46
C VAL A 113 11.41 5.74 4.70
N VAL A 114 10.73 4.73 4.15
CA VAL A 114 9.31 4.46 4.39
C VAL A 114 9.12 3.74 5.72
N GLN A 115 9.91 2.69 5.99
CA GLN A 115 9.79 1.87 7.19
C GLN A 115 10.06 2.61 8.50
N ARG A 116 10.85 3.69 8.47
CA ARG A 116 11.08 4.59 9.62
C ARG A 116 9.83 5.37 10.03
N GLU A 117 8.87 5.54 9.14
CA GLU A 117 7.60 6.22 9.41
C GLU A 117 6.51 5.27 9.94
N GLY A 118 6.83 3.98 10.09
CA GLY A 118 5.96 2.97 10.70
C GLY A 118 5.50 1.91 9.71
N LEU A 119 4.45 1.19 10.11
CA LEU A 119 3.87 0.09 9.36
C LEU A 119 3.32 0.59 8.02
N TYR A 120 3.90 0.13 6.92
CA TYR A 120 3.33 0.38 5.60
C TYR A 120 2.03 -0.39 5.43
N SER A 121 1.05 0.25 4.79
CA SER A 121 -0.15 -0.41 4.28
C SER A 121 -0.68 0.28 3.03
N ASP A 122 -1.36 -0.47 2.18
CA ASP A 122 -2.02 0.09 1.00
C ASP A 122 -3.12 1.09 1.38
N ASN A 123 -3.47 2.00 0.47
CA ASN A 123 -4.47 3.05 0.74
C ASN A 123 -5.90 2.52 0.93
N ASP A 124 -6.16 1.28 0.53
CA ASP A 124 -7.40 0.54 0.71
C ASP A 124 -7.38 -0.38 1.94
N VAL A 125 -6.32 -0.34 2.74
CA VAL A 125 -6.26 -0.98 4.07
C VAL A 125 -6.54 0.06 5.14
N LEU A 126 -7.70 -0.02 5.78
CA LEU A 126 -8.13 0.88 6.84
C LEU A 126 -8.04 0.20 8.21
N PHE A 127 -7.30 0.81 9.13
CA PHE A 127 -7.20 0.34 10.52
C PHE A 127 -8.32 0.97 11.36
N LEU A 128 -9.24 0.15 11.86
CA LEU A 128 -10.46 0.62 12.53
C LEU A 128 -10.49 0.40 14.05
N ASN A 129 -9.75 -0.59 14.55
CA ASN A 129 -9.75 -0.92 15.98
C ASN A 129 -8.51 -0.42 16.71
N PHE A 130 -8.66 -0.21 18.01
CA PHE A 130 -7.55 0.02 18.93
C PHE A 130 -7.02 -1.33 19.41
N ASN A 131 -5.78 -1.67 19.08
CA ASN A 131 -5.12 -2.75 19.80
C ASN A 131 -4.70 -2.26 21.19
N ASP A 132 -4.90 -3.10 22.20
CA ASP A 132 -4.23 -2.93 23.49
C ASP A 132 -2.70 -3.03 23.32
N THR A 133 -2.26 -3.82 22.34
CA THR A 133 -0.86 -4.02 21.99
C THR A 133 -0.42 -2.99 20.93
N ARG A 134 0.42 -2.04 21.33
CA ARG A 134 0.97 -1.01 20.42
C ARG A 134 2.18 -1.48 19.61
N GLU A 135 2.76 -2.63 19.97
CA GLU A 135 4.07 -3.07 19.53
C GLU A 135 4.12 -4.59 19.31
N ILE A 136 4.70 -5.04 18.20
CA ILE A 136 4.92 -6.46 17.93
C ILE A 136 6.41 -6.79 18.01
N MET A 137 6.76 -7.80 18.80
CA MET A 137 8.11 -8.35 18.93
C MET A 137 8.41 -9.36 17.81
N LYS A 138 8.43 -8.90 16.55
CA LYS A 138 8.85 -9.69 15.39
C LYS A 138 9.82 -8.90 14.52
N LYS A 139 10.72 -9.62 13.85
CA LYS A 139 11.66 -9.03 12.89
C LYS A 139 10.94 -8.46 11.67
N TYR A 140 9.92 -9.17 11.19
CA TYR A 140 9.14 -8.80 10.01
C TYR A 140 7.65 -9.04 10.26
N LEU A 141 6.84 -8.16 9.69
CA LEU A 141 5.40 -8.28 9.59
C LEU A 141 5.01 -8.12 8.12
N PHE A 142 4.39 -9.15 7.56
CA PHE A 142 3.86 -9.15 6.21
C PHE A 142 2.36 -9.35 6.26
N GLY A 143 1.60 -8.66 5.40
CA GLY A 143 0.20 -8.93 5.14
C GLY A 143 0.02 -9.19 3.64
N CYS A 144 -0.38 -10.40 3.28
CA CYS A 144 -0.74 -10.77 1.92
C CYS A 144 -2.22 -11.19 1.85
N HIS A 145 -2.85 -11.01 0.69
CA HIS A 145 -4.20 -11.54 0.47
C HIS A 145 -4.21 -13.08 0.50
N THR A 146 -5.33 -13.66 0.93
CA THR A 146 -5.51 -15.12 1.01
C THR A 146 -5.64 -15.77 -0.36
N HIS A 147 -6.08 -15.01 -1.37
CA HIS A 147 -6.36 -15.46 -2.73
C HIS A 147 -6.02 -14.33 -3.71
N GLY A 148 -5.16 -14.57 -4.70
CA GLY A 148 -4.77 -13.57 -5.72
C GLY A 148 -3.28 -13.65 -6.10
N MET A 149 -2.81 -12.69 -6.90
CA MET A 149 -1.37 -12.49 -7.10
C MET A 149 -0.70 -12.19 -5.76
N PRO A 150 0.50 -12.73 -5.50
CA PRO A 150 1.24 -12.42 -4.29
C PRO A 150 1.66 -10.94 -4.31
N ASP A 151 0.97 -10.08 -3.54
CA ASP A 151 1.41 -8.70 -3.23
C ASP A 151 1.39 -8.40 -1.70
N ILE A 152 2.15 -7.39 -1.29
CA ILE A 152 2.46 -7.01 0.10
C ILE A 152 1.63 -5.82 0.56
N HIS A 153 0.38 -6.04 0.93
CA HIS A 153 -0.54 -4.97 1.34
C HIS A 153 -0.23 -4.34 2.69
N ILE A 154 0.58 -5.03 3.52
CA ILE A 154 1.08 -4.53 4.80
C ILE A 154 2.54 -4.97 4.94
N PHE A 155 3.43 -4.04 5.29
CA PHE A 155 4.83 -4.36 5.54
C PHE A 155 5.41 -3.56 6.71
N GLY A 156 6.00 -4.28 7.66
CA GLY A 156 6.74 -3.71 8.77
C GLY A 156 8.03 -4.48 9.05
N ILE A 157 9.09 -3.77 9.40
CA ILE A 157 10.38 -4.35 9.78
C ILE A 157 10.87 -3.78 11.11
N ASP A 158 11.46 -4.62 11.95
CA ASP A 158 12.26 -4.16 13.08
C ASP A 158 13.58 -3.57 12.53
N LEU A 159 13.69 -2.24 12.56
CA LEU A 159 14.87 -1.53 12.06
C LEU A 159 16.18 -1.83 12.82
N ASN A 160 16.13 -2.40 14.03
CA ASN A 160 17.35 -2.86 14.73
C ASN A 160 17.89 -4.18 14.15
N TYR A 161 17.09 -4.92 13.38
CA TYR A 161 17.47 -6.21 12.78
C TYR A 161 17.30 -6.22 11.26
N CYS A 162 17.39 -5.04 10.63
CA CYS A 162 17.11 -4.89 9.22
C CYS A 162 18.32 -5.05 8.30
N GLU A 163 19.55 -5.08 8.84
CA GLU A 163 20.76 -5.09 7.99
C GLU A 163 20.81 -6.28 7.03
N ASP A 164 20.52 -7.49 7.52
CA ASP A 164 20.53 -8.70 6.69
C ASP A 164 19.44 -8.63 5.61
N PHE A 165 18.25 -8.11 5.96
CA PHE A 165 17.16 -7.88 5.00
C PHE A 165 17.63 -6.99 3.84
N TYR A 166 18.26 -5.86 4.14
CA TYR A 166 18.68 -4.91 3.10
C TYR A 166 19.86 -5.41 2.27
N LYS A 167 20.79 -6.17 2.87
CA LYS A 167 21.87 -6.84 2.11
C LYS A 167 21.29 -7.84 1.11
N GLU A 168 20.35 -8.66 1.53
CA GLU A 168 19.71 -9.65 0.66
C GLU A 168 18.77 -9.00 -0.37
N LEU A 169 18.06 -7.93 0.00
CA LEU A 169 17.26 -7.14 -0.95
C LEU A 169 18.12 -6.60 -2.09
N ILE A 170 19.29 -6.04 -1.77
CA ILE A 170 20.24 -5.56 -2.79
C ILE A 170 20.70 -6.72 -3.68
N ALA A 171 21.09 -7.85 -3.09
CA ALA A 171 21.51 -9.03 -3.86
C ALA A 171 20.40 -9.51 -4.80
N LYS A 172 19.15 -9.52 -4.34
CA LYS A 172 17.99 -9.94 -5.12
C LYS A 172 17.67 -8.96 -6.25
N ILE A 173 17.71 -7.65 -6.00
CA ILE A 173 17.55 -6.64 -7.05
C ILE A 173 18.66 -6.79 -8.10
N LYS A 174 19.92 -7.03 -7.69
CA LYS A 174 21.02 -7.26 -8.63
C LYS A 174 20.85 -8.53 -9.45
N GLU A 175 20.37 -9.61 -8.84
CA GLU A 175 20.07 -10.86 -9.54
C GLU A 175 18.98 -10.66 -10.60
N MET A 176 17.90 -9.97 -10.23
CA MET A 176 16.72 -9.82 -11.09
C MET A 176 16.85 -8.72 -12.14
N CYS A 177 17.57 -7.65 -11.83
CA CYS A 177 17.62 -6.43 -12.65
C CYS A 177 19.04 -6.07 -13.13
N GLY A 178 20.07 -6.76 -12.66
CA GLY A 178 21.47 -6.45 -12.95
C GLY A 178 22.06 -5.31 -12.11
N ASP A 179 23.30 -4.92 -12.41
CA ASP A 179 23.92 -3.71 -11.85
C ASP A 179 23.52 -2.46 -12.67
N PRO A 180 23.48 -1.26 -12.05
CA PRO A 180 23.27 0.00 -12.77
C PRO A 180 24.27 0.19 -13.92
N PRO A 181 23.86 0.73 -15.08
CA PRO A 181 22.52 1.22 -15.41
C PRO A 181 21.56 0.09 -15.83
N TYR A 182 20.43 -0.02 -15.14
CA TYR A 182 19.41 -1.05 -15.39
C TYR A 182 18.82 -0.93 -16.81
N PRO A 183 18.53 -2.02 -17.53
CA PRO A 183 17.89 -1.94 -18.85
C PRO A 183 16.45 -1.42 -18.75
N ASP A 184 16.07 -0.53 -19.66
CA ASP A 184 14.79 0.17 -19.60
C ASP A 184 13.57 -0.69 -19.99
N GLU A 185 13.71 -1.94 -20.44
CA GLU A 185 12.55 -2.71 -20.93
C GLU A 185 12.04 -3.79 -19.96
N GLU A 186 12.86 -4.27 -19.01
CA GLU A 186 12.56 -5.51 -18.25
C GLU A 186 12.17 -5.29 -16.77
N VAL A 187 12.29 -4.07 -16.25
CA VAL A 187 12.15 -3.82 -14.80
C VAL A 187 10.68 -3.77 -14.33
N CYS A 188 9.71 -3.51 -15.21
CA CYS A 188 8.31 -3.16 -14.84
C CYS A 188 7.28 -4.30 -14.80
N ALA A 189 7.70 -5.54 -14.56
CA ALA A 189 6.76 -6.67 -14.40
C ALA A 189 6.99 -7.49 -13.13
N ILE A 190 7.95 -7.09 -12.29
CA ILE A 190 8.33 -7.83 -11.10
C ILE A 190 7.45 -7.38 -9.93
N PRO A 191 6.61 -8.26 -9.36
CA PRO A 191 5.79 -7.89 -8.20
C PRO A 191 6.67 -7.64 -6.98
N GLY A 192 6.28 -6.74 -6.10
CA GLY A 192 7.03 -6.39 -4.88
C GLY A 192 7.41 -7.57 -4.01
N LEU A 193 6.59 -8.63 -4.01
CA LEU A 193 6.87 -9.88 -3.32
C LEU A 193 8.10 -10.63 -3.85
N ALA A 194 8.41 -10.48 -5.13
CA ALA A 194 9.58 -11.10 -5.72
C ALA A 194 10.88 -10.46 -5.20
N PHE A 195 10.85 -9.23 -4.68
CA PHE A 195 12.02 -8.61 -4.04
C PHE A 195 12.22 -9.03 -2.58
N ILE A 196 11.28 -9.75 -1.97
CA ILE A 196 11.46 -10.23 -0.60
C ILE A 196 12.58 -11.29 -0.58
N PRO A 197 13.59 -11.14 0.30
CA PRO A 197 14.66 -12.12 0.45
C PRO A 197 14.16 -13.55 0.69
N ASP A 198 14.76 -14.54 0.02
CA ASP A 198 14.34 -15.95 0.11
C ASP A 198 14.57 -16.56 1.50
N SER A 199 15.46 -15.97 2.31
CA SER A 199 15.65 -16.34 3.71
C SER A 199 14.41 -16.08 4.57
N ILE A 200 13.48 -15.26 4.08
CA ILE A 200 12.24 -14.93 4.77
C ILE A 200 11.16 -15.92 4.35
N ASN A 201 10.81 -16.79 5.29
CA ASN A 201 9.71 -17.72 5.09
C ASN A 201 8.36 -16.97 5.07
N LEU A 202 7.96 -16.47 3.91
CA LEU A 202 6.70 -15.76 3.70
C LEU A 202 5.46 -16.59 4.10
N ILE A 203 5.51 -17.93 4.04
CA ILE A 203 4.40 -18.79 4.50
C ILE A 203 4.23 -18.71 6.03
N ALA A 204 5.30 -18.43 6.78
CA ALA A 204 5.25 -18.24 8.23
C ALA A 204 4.78 -16.83 8.66
N TYR A 205 4.71 -15.89 7.72
CA TYR A 205 4.29 -14.50 7.96
C TYR A 205 3.09 -14.06 7.11
N GLY A 206 2.64 -14.95 6.23
CA GLY A 206 1.59 -14.74 5.24
C GLY A 206 0.22 -15.03 5.84
N HIS A 207 -0.72 -14.21 5.41
CA HIS A 207 -1.99 -13.90 6.03
C HIS A 207 -1.87 -12.98 7.23
N LEU A 208 -2.91 -12.18 7.36
CA LEU A 208 -3.46 -11.61 8.58
C LEU A 208 -3.72 -12.74 9.61
N ALA A 209 -2.69 -13.50 9.97
CA ALA A 209 -2.64 -14.53 11.01
C ALA A 209 -2.17 -13.91 12.33
N PHE A 210 -2.03 -12.59 12.36
CA PHE A 210 -1.94 -11.83 13.58
C PHE A 210 -3.34 -11.39 13.95
N GLN A 211 -3.85 -11.90 15.05
CA GLN A 211 -5.03 -11.34 15.71
C GLN A 211 -4.89 -9.82 15.91
N ALA A 212 -3.64 -9.33 16.05
CA ALA A 212 -3.30 -7.92 16.12
C ALA A 212 -3.60 -7.10 14.84
N THR A 213 -3.76 -7.70 13.66
CA THR A 213 -4.12 -6.96 12.43
C THR A 213 -5.40 -7.48 11.79
N SER A 214 -5.68 -8.78 11.84
CA SER A 214 -6.83 -9.41 11.19
C SER A 214 -8.19 -8.91 11.67
N ASP A 215 -8.31 -8.68 12.98
CA ASP A 215 -9.56 -8.28 13.61
C ASP A 215 -9.75 -6.77 13.53
N ASN A 216 -8.80 -6.04 12.93
CA ASN A 216 -8.67 -4.60 13.09
C ASN A 216 -8.63 -3.83 11.78
N ILE A 217 -8.68 -4.54 10.65
CA ILE A 217 -8.61 -3.93 9.33
C ILE A 217 -9.82 -4.27 8.47
N ILE A 218 -10.16 -3.32 7.60
CA ILE A 218 -10.95 -3.58 6.40
C ILE A 218 -10.03 -3.31 5.21
N SER A 219 -10.03 -4.23 4.25
CA SER A 219 -9.16 -4.17 3.07
C SER A 219 -9.98 -4.21 1.79
N GLY A 220 -9.65 -3.32 0.86
CA GLY A 220 -10.00 -3.43 -0.55
C GLY A 220 -9.59 -4.78 -1.14
N LYS A 221 -10.30 -5.25 -2.18
CA LYS A 221 -9.65 -5.99 -3.27
C LYS A 221 -9.51 -4.98 -4.39
N ASP A 222 -8.34 -4.39 -4.58
CA ASP A 222 -8.07 -3.66 -5.82
C ASP A 222 -7.58 -4.65 -6.87
N ASN A 223 -8.35 -4.77 -7.96
CA ASN A 223 -8.09 -5.66 -9.06
C ASN A 223 -6.92 -5.10 -9.90
N SER A 224 -5.76 -5.75 -9.79
CA SER A 224 -4.53 -5.47 -10.53
C SER A 224 -4.64 -5.83 -12.02
N HIS A 225 -5.60 -5.25 -12.73
CA HIS A 225 -5.85 -5.51 -14.15
C HIS A 225 -5.88 -4.21 -14.97
N ASP A 226 -5.45 -4.30 -16.22
CA ASP A 226 -5.64 -3.24 -17.22
C ASP A 226 -7.12 -2.81 -17.23
N GLY A 227 -7.38 -1.51 -16.99
CA GLY A 227 -8.73 -0.95 -16.81
C GLY A 227 -9.13 -0.66 -15.36
N GLY A 228 -8.36 -1.08 -14.36
CA GLY A 228 -8.60 -0.74 -12.93
C GLY A 228 -8.44 0.75 -12.59
N GLU A 229 -7.84 1.53 -13.49
CA GLU A 229 -7.67 2.98 -13.37
C GLU A 229 -9.03 3.70 -13.23
N GLU A 230 -10.07 3.27 -13.96
CA GLU A 230 -11.40 3.88 -13.86
C GLU A 230 -12.02 3.67 -12.47
N ILE A 231 -11.74 2.53 -11.82
CA ILE A 231 -12.18 2.23 -10.45
C ILE A 231 -11.35 3.02 -9.42
N LEU A 232 -10.04 3.19 -9.67
CA LEU A 232 -9.15 4.03 -8.87
C LEU A 232 -9.52 5.52 -8.92
N HIS A 233 -10.09 5.98 -10.03
CA HIS A 233 -10.46 7.37 -10.27
C HIS A 233 -11.97 7.63 -10.25
N ALA A 234 -12.81 6.62 -9.99
CA ALA A 234 -14.26 6.74 -9.95
C ALA A 234 -14.69 7.84 -8.97
N VAL A 235 -15.47 8.79 -9.47
CA VAL A 235 -16.03 9.90 -8.69
C VAL A 235 -17.32 9.42 -8.01
N GLY A 236 -17.42 9.61 -6.70
CA GLY A 236 -18.70 9.60 -5.98
C GLY A 236 -19.03 8.37 -5.14
N ASN A 237 -18.64 7.15 -5.52
CA ASN A 237 -18.92 5.96 -4.69
C ASN A 237 -17.61 5.33 -4.18
N ASP A 238 -17.46 5.27 -2.84
CA ASP A 238 -16.38 4.56 -2.16
C ASP A 238 -16.97 3.47 -1.25
N PRO A 239 -17.32 2.30 -1.81
CA PRO A 239 -17.96 1.22 -1.06
C PRO A 239 -17.14 0.76 0.15
N LEU A 240 -15.81 0.78 0.03
CA LEU A 240 -14.90 0.42 1.11
C LEU A 240 -15.02 1.38 2.30
N LEU A 241 -15.07 2.68 2.03
CA LEU A 241 -15.23 3.69 3.09
C LEU A 241 -16.61 3.58 3.75
N GLU A 242 -17.66 3.34 2.97
CA GLU A 242 -19.01 3.15 3.52
C GLU A 242 -19.10 1.87 4.37
N GLU A 243 -18.46 0.78 3.94
CA GLU A 243 -18.33 -0.44 4.75
C GLU A 243 -17.59 -0.16 6.06
N ALA A 244 -16.49 0.60 6.01
CA ALA A 244 -15.74 0.96 7.21
C ALA A 244 -16.54 1.81 8.19
N LYS A 245 -17.33 2.75 7.70
CA LYS A 245 -18.27 3.53 8.53
C LYS A 245 -19.35 2.64 9.14
N LEU A 246 -19.88 1.67 8.40
CA LEU A 246 -20.90 0.74 8.88
C LEU A 246 -20.33 -0.21 9.96
N ALA A 247 -19.16 -0.78 9.72
CA ALA A 247 -18.45 -1.66 10.65
C ALA A 247 -18.22 -0.99 12.01
N LEU A 248 -17.83 0.30 12.01
CA LEU A 248 -17.70 1.08 13.24
C LEU A 248 -19.03 1.29 13.97
N LYS A 249 -20.12 1.55 13.24
CA LYS A 249 -21.47 1.71 13.83
C LYS A 249 -21.97 0.40 14.45
N GLU A 250 -21.69 -0.73 13.83
CA GLU A 250 -22.14 -2.06 14.27
C GLU A 250 -21.24 -2.67 15.35
N GLY A 251 -20.10 -2.05 15.69
CA GLY A 251 -19.14 -2.60 16.66
C GLY A 251 -18.48 -3.89 16.17
N HIS A 252 -18.40 -4.08 14.86
CA HIS A 252 -17.89 -5.28 14.22
C HIS A 252 -16.87 -4.92 13.15
N VAL A 253 -15.60 -5.25 13.39
CA VAL A 253 -14.60 -5.30 12.33
C VAL A 253 -14.51 -6.74 11.87
N ARG A 254 -15.36 -7.11 10.90
CA ARG A 254 -15.22 -8.39 10.20
C ARG A 254 -14.81 -8.10 8.77
N LYS A 255 -13.68 -8.64 8.35
CA LYS A 255 -13.28 -8.68 6.95
C LYS A 255 -14.39 -9.37 6.14
N LYS A 256 -15.20 -8.62 5.40
CA LYS A 256 -16.06 -9.17 4.36
C LYS A 256 -15.36 -8.98 3.01
N PRO A 257 -15.28 -10.02 2.16
CA PRO A 257 -14.76 -9.85 0.81
C PRO A 257 -15.61 -8.83 0.04
N LEU A 258 -14.98 -7.83 -0.58
CA LEU A 258 -15.65 -6.85 -1.46
C LEU A 258 -16.45 -7.48 -2.61
N SER A 259 -16.12 -8.72 -2.99
CA SER A 259 -16.89 -9.52 -3.95
C SER A 259 -18.35 -9.75 -3.51
N ASN A 260 -18.69 -9.54 -2.24
CA ASN A 260 -20.06 -9.67 -1.74
C ASN A 260 -20.89 -8.38 -1.89
N PHE A 261 -20.27 -7.28 -2.33
CA PHE A 261 -20.91 -5.97 -2.49
C PHE A 261 -20.98 -5.51 -3.95
N ILE A 262 -20.46 -6.33 -4.87
CA ILE A 262 -20.88 -6.27 -6.25
C ILE A 262 -22.24 -6.96 -6.25
N GLU A 263 -23.33 -6.18 -6.28
CA GLU A 263 -24.59 -6.72 -6.77
C GLU A 263 -24.28 -7.25 -8.17
N ASP A 264 -24.35 -8.58 -8.35
CA ASP A 264 -24.63 -9.11 -9.67
C ASP A 264 -25.86 -8.34 -10.14
N SER A 265 -25.65 -7.47 -11.11
CA SER A 265 -26.72 -6.79 -11.81
C SER A 265 -27.45 -7.84 -12.65
N ASP A 266 -28.15 -8.74 -11.99
CA ASP A 266 -29.15 -9.57 -12.63
C ASP A 266 -30.33 -8.67 -12.93
N ASN A 267 -30.41 -8.23 -14.18
CA ASN A 267 -31.70 -8.17 -14.84
C ASN A 267 -31.81 -9.37 -15.77
N ASP A 268 -32.33 -10.45 -15.19
CA ASP A 268 -33.50 -11.17 -15.68
C ASP A 268 -33.65 -11.32 -17.19
N THR A 269 -33.55 -12.57 -17.65
CA THR A 269 -34.77 -13.24 -18.16
C THR A 269 -34.58 -14.76 -18.19
N SER A 270 -35.21 -15.42 -17.23
CA SER A 270 -35.89 -16.68 -17.48
C SER A 270 -37.33 -16.48 -17.02
N PRO A 271 -38.34 -16.94 -17.77
CA PRO A 271 -38.72 -18.33 -17.54
C PRO A 271 -39.29 -19.06 -18.75
N GLY A 272 -39.09 -20.39 -18.78
CA GLY A 272 -40.16 -21.30 -19.19
C GLY A 272 -39.82 -22.35 -20.22
N LEU A 273 -39.77 -23.60 -19.73
CA LEU A 273 -40.53 -24.76 -20.24
C LEU A 273 -40.27 -25.24 -21.67
N GLY A 274 -39.85 -26.50 -21.79
CA GLY A 274 -40.17 -27.28 -22.98
C GLY A 274 -39.37 -28.54 -23.17
N ARG A 275 -39.94 -29.66 -22.71
CA ARG A 275 -39.57 -31.03 -23.10
C ARG A 275 -39.37 -31.17 -24.62
N ARG A 276 -38.22 -31.68 -25.06
CA ARG A 276 -38.02 -32.98 -25.74
C ARG A 276 -36.60 -33.07 -26.27
#